data_AF-E0PG93-F1
#
_entry.id   AF-E0PG93-F1
#
_cell.length_a   1.000
_cell.length_b   1.000
_cell.length_c   1.000
_cell.angle_alpha   90.00
_cell.angle_beta   90.00
_cell.angle_gamma   90.00
#
_symmetry.space_group_name_H-M   'P 1'
#
loop_
_entity.id
_entity.type
_entity.pdbx_description
1 polymer ?
#
loop_
_entity_poly.entity_id
_entity_poly.type
_entity_poly.pdbx_seq_one_letter_code
_entity_poly.pdbx_strand_id
1 'polypeptide(L)'
;MSYAVCRMQKVKSAGLKGMQFHNQRERKSRTNDDIDHERTRENYDLKNDKNIDYNERVKEIIESQKTGTRKTRKDAVLVNELLVTSDRDFFEQLDPGEQKRFFEESYKLFSERYGKQNIAYATVHNDEQTPHMHLGVVPMRDGKLQGKNVFNRQELLWLQDKFPEHMKKQGFELKRGERGSDRKHIETAKFKKQTLEKEIDFLEKNLAVKKDEWTAYSDKVKSDLEVPAKRHMKSVEVPTGEKSMFGLGKEIMKTEKKPTKNVVISERDYKNLVTAARDNDRLKQHVRNLMSTDMAREYKKLSKEHGQVKEKYSGLVERFNENVNDYNELLEENKSLKSKISDLKRDVSLIYESTKEFLKERTDGLKAFKNVFKGFVDKVKDKTAQFQEKHDLEPKKNEFELTHNREVKKERSRDQGMSL
;
A
#
# COMPACT_ATOMS: atom_id res chain seq x y z
N MET A 1 16.73 -19.23 -5.55
CA MET A 1 15.67 -20.06 -6.18
C MET A 1 14.34 -19.53 -5.72
N SER A 2 13.55 -19.07 -6.68
CA SER A 2 12.33 -18.29 -6.48
C SER A 2 11.09 -19.16 -6.36
N TYR A 3 10.01 -18.62 -5.80
CA TYR A 3 8.75 -19.33 -5.62
C TYR A 3 7.71 -18.96 -6.68
N ALA A 4 7.02 -19.95 -7.22
CA ALA A 4 5.84 -19.72 -8.03
C ALA A 4 4.70 -19.19 -7.15
N VAL A 5 4.13 -18.03 -7.50
CA VAL A 5 3.02 -17.42 -6.78
C VAL A 5 1.77 -17.48 -7.64
N CYS A 6 0.79 -18.26 -7.20
CA CYS A 6 -0.56 -18.25 -7.77
C CYS A 6 -1.59 -18.16 -6.64
N ARG A 7 -2.38 -17.09 -6.61
CA ARG A 7 -3.37 -16.86 -5.55
C ARG A 7 -4.70 -16.45 -6.16
N MET A 8 -5.78 -17.07 -5.72
CA MET A 8 -7.12 -16.75 -6.16
C MET A 8 -7.83 -15.74 -5.24
N GLN A 9 -8.53 -14.77 -5.84
CA GLN A 9 -9.45 -13.86 -5.18
C GLN A 9 -10.86 -13.97 -5.79
N LYS A 10 -11.88 -13.99 -4.93
CA LYS A 10 -13.28 -14.02 -5.36
C LYS A 10 -13.78 -12.60 -5.61
N VAL A 11 -14.33 -12.37 -6.79
CA VAL A 11 -14.89 -11.08 -7.20
C VAL A 11 -16.40 -11.23 -7.42
N LYS A 12 -17.16 -10.37 -6.73
CA LYS A 12 -18.62 -10.24 -6.89
C LYS A 12 -18.91 -9.02 -7.77
N SER A 13 -20.17 -8.85 -8.19
CA SER A 13 -20.62 -7.74 -9.03
C SER A 13 -20.10 -6.36 -8.55
N ALA A 14 -20.21 -6.06 -7.25
CA ALA A 14 -19.76 -4.78 -6.70
C ALA A 14 -18.24 -4.51 -6.86
N GLY A 15 -17.42 -5.56 -6.95
CA GLY A 15 -15.97 -5.44 -7.08
C GLY A 15 -15.46 -5.42 -8.52
N LEU A 16 -16.25 -5.90 -9.49
CA LEU A 16 -15.80 -6.06 -10.89
C LEU A 16 -15.37 -4.73 -11.52
N LYS A 17 -16.13 -3.66 -11.32
CA LYS A 17 -15.79 -2.36 -11.90
C LYS A 17 -14.52 -1.75 -11.29
N GLY A 18 -14.31 -1.96 -9.99
CA GLY A 18 -13.06 -1.60 -9.33
C GLY A 18 -11.86 -2.36 -9.89
N MET A 19 -12.02 -3.67 -10.14
CA MET A 19 -10.98 -4.48 -10.78
C MET A 19 -10.70 -4.04 -12.22
N GLN A 20 -11.72 -3.68 -13.00
CA GLN A 20 -11.54 -3.10 -14.33
C GLN A 20 -10.70 -1.83 -14.28
N PHE A 21 -11.06 -0.87 -13.43
CA PHE A 21 -10.30 0.37 -13.29
C PHE A 21 -8.84 0.12 -12.92
N HIS A 22 -8.60 -0.86 -12.05
CA HIS A 22 -7.25 -1.28 -11.67
C HIS A 22 -6.51 -1.92 -12.84
N ASN A 23 -7.05 -2.98 -13.44
CA ASN A 23 -6.36 -3.79 -14.43
C ASN A 23 -6.13 -3.03 -15.75
N GLN A 24 -7.13 -2.27 -16.20
CA GLN A 24 -7.06 -1.51 -17.46
C GLN A 24 -6.53 -0.09 -17.27
N ARG A 25 -6.08 0.26 -16.05
CA ARG A 25 -5.51 1.57 -15.69
C ARG A 25 -6.40 2.77 -16.09
N GLU A 26 -7.73 2.59 -16.05
CA GLU A 26 -8.70 3.63 -16.47
C GLU A 26 -8.71 4.86 -15.54
N ARG A 27 -8.18 4.71 -14.32
CA ARG A 27 -8.12 5.78 -13.32
C ARG A 27 -6.77 5.74 -12.62
N LYS A 28 -6.29 6.92 -12.22
CA LYS A 28 -5.13 7.03 -11.34
C LYS A 28 -5.42 6.30 -10.03
N SER A 29 -4.51 5.40 -9.64
CA SER A 29 -4.62 4.69 -8.37
C SER A 29 -4.50 5.69 -7.20
N ARG A 30 -5.32 5.50 -6.17
CA ARG A 30 -5.27 6.27 -4.92
C ARG A 30 -4.59 5.50 -3.78
N THR A 31 -4.26 4.23 -4.02
CA THR A 31 -3.81 3.28 -2.99
C THR A 31 -2.47 2.62 -3.32
N ASN A 32 -1.98 2.80 -4.55
CA ASN A 32 -0.72 2.21 -5.00
C ASN A 32 0.10 3.29 -5.72
N ASP A 33 1.02 3.91 -4.98
CA ASP A 33 1.95 4.91 -5.50
C ASP A 33 3.12 4.29 -6.28
N ASP A 34 3.25 2.95 -6.27
CA ASP A 34 4.33 2.22 -6.97
C ASP A 34 4.03 1.98 -8.45
N ILE A 35 2.90 2.50 -8.96
CA ILE A 35 2.57 2.40 -10.38
C ILE A 35 3.39 3.42 -11.15
N ASP A 36 4.26 2.94 -12.02
CA ASP A 36 5.03 3.75 -12.95
C ASP A 36 4.22 4.03 -14.23
N HIS A 37 3.63 5.23 -14.28
CA HIS A 37 2.80 5.65 -15.41
C HIS A 37 3.53 5.69 -16.76
N GLU A 38 4.85 5.84 -16.79
CA GLU A 38 5.62 5.82 -18.05
C GLU A 38 5.72 4.40 -18.64
N ARG A 39 5.62 3.40 -17.76
CA ARG A 39 5.68 1.97 -18.09
C ARG A 39 4.31 1.33 -18.27
N THR A 40 3.20 2.02 -17.99
CA THR A 40 1.84 1.48 -18.21
C THR A 40 1.60 1.00 -19.65
N ARG A 41 2.28 1.59 -20.64
CA ARG A 41 2.24 1.14 -22.05
C ARG A 41 2.86 -0.24 -22.29
N GLU A 42 3.63 -0.76 -21.33
CA GLU A 42 4.23 -2.10 -21.34
C GLU A 42 3.24 -3.16 -20.84
N ASN A 43 2.10 -2.76 -20.28
CA ASN A 43 1.03 -3.68 -19.87
C ASN A 43 0.29 -4.22 -21.10
N TYR A 44 -0.22 -5.44 -21.00
CA TYR A 44 -0.97 -6.08 -22.10
C TYR A 44 -1.99 -7.08 -21.57
N ASP A 45 -3.02 -7.40 -22.36
CA ASP A 45 -4.00 -8.45 -22.05
C ASP A 45 -3.84 -9.60 -23.05
N LEU A 46 -3.60 -10.82 -22.54
CA LEU A 46 -3.42 -12.04 -23.35
C LEU A 46 -4.73 -12.58 -23.93
N LYS A 47 -5.88 -12.08 -23.46
CA LYS A 47 -7.22 -12.51 -23.89
C LYS A 47 -7.91 -11.48 -24.80
N ASN A 48 -7.66 -10.19 -24.63
CA ASN A 48 -8.39 -9.12 -25.30
C ASN A 48 -7.43 -8.11 -25.94
N ASP A 49 -7.64 -7.80 -27.22
CA ASP A 49 -6.80 -6.82 -27.95
C ASP A 49 -7.07 -5.37 -27.54
N LYS A 50 -8.21 -5.12 -26.89
CA LYS A 50 -8.67 -3.80 -26.45
C LYS A 50 -9.29 -3.90 -25.07
N ASN A 51 -9.36 -2.74 -24.41
CA ASN A 51 -10.11 -2.54 -23.18
C ASN A 51 -11.58 -2.96 -23.33
N ILE A 52 -12.13 -3.57 -22.29
CA ILE A 52 -13.49 -4.15 -22.27
C ILE A 52 -14.22 -3.74 -20.99
N ASP A 53 -15.56 -3.70 -21.03
CA ASP A 53 -16.33 -3.66 -19.79
C ASP A 53 -16.39 -5.06 -19.15
N TYR A 54 -15.85 -5.18 -17.94
CA TYR A 54 -15.81 -6.46 -17.23
C TYR A 54 -17.19 -6.95 -16.84
N ASN A 55 -18.15 -6.08 -16.51
CA ASN A 55 -19.50 -6.53 -16.18
C ASN A 55 -20.21 -7.07 -17.42
N GLU A 56 -20.07 -6.40 -18.56
CA GLU A 56 -20.65 -6.85 -19.82
C GLU A 56 -20.04 -8.17 -20.26
N ARG A 57 -18.71 -8.26 -20.35
CA ARG A 57 -18.03 -9.49 -20.77
C ARG A 57 -18.35 -10.68 -19.86
N VAL A 58 -18.35 -10.49 -18.54
CA VAL A 58 -18.68 -11.57 -17.60
C VAL A 58 -20.14 -11.99 -17.76
N LYS A 59 -21.05 -11.04 -17.98
CA LYS A 59 -22.46 -11.35 -18.25
C LYS A 59 -22.63 -12.13 -19.55
N GLU A 60 -21.93 -11.76 -20.62
CA GLU A 60 -21.93 -12.50 -21.89
C GLU A 60 -21.47 -13.95 -21.72
N ILE A 61 -20.36 -14.17 -20.99
CA ILE A 61 -19.84 -15.52 -20.72
C ILE A 61 -20.86 -16.34 -19.92
N ILE A 62 -21.55 -15.73 -18.95
CA ILE A 62 -22.57 -16.42 -18.16
C ILE A 62 -23.77 -16.77 -19.05
N GLU A 63 -24.37 -15.79 -19.73
CA GLU A 63 -25.62 -15.99 -20.47
C GLU A 63 -25.45 -16.89 -21.70
N SER A 64 -24.27 -16.90 -22.34
CA SER A 64 -23.97 -17.82 -23.45
C SER A 64 -23.92 -19.30 -23.05
N GLN A 65 -23.72 -19.60 -21.76
CA GLN A 65 -23.57 -20.97 -21.27
C GLN A 65 -24.71 -21.40 -20.33
N LYS A 66 -25.46 -20.45 -19.79
CA LYS A 66 -26.43 -20.71 -18.73
C LYS A 66 -27.66 -21.45 -19.26
N THR A 67 -27.93 -22.61 -18.69
CA THR A 67 -29.08 -23.45 -19.09
C THR A 67 -30.34 -23.18 -18.27
N GLY A 68 -30.22 -22.54 -17.11
CA GLY A 68 -31.34 -22.27 -16.20
C GLY A 68 -31.95 -20.88 -16.41
N THR A 69 -33.27 -20.78 -16.25
CA THR A 69 -34.02 -19.50 -16.34
C THR A 69 -33.91 -18.62 -15.09
N ARG A 70 -33.36 -19.14 -13.98
CA ARG A 70 -33.24 -18.40 -12.72
C ARG A 70 -32.22 -17.27 -12.83
N LYS A 71 -32.56 -16.10 -12.32
CA LYS A 71 -31.63 -14.96 -12.23
C LYS A 71 -30.40 -15.30 -11.38
N THR A 72 -29.23 -14.81 -11.80
CA THR A 72 -27.99 -14.93 -11.02
C THR A 72 -28.15 -14.18 -9.70
N ARG A 73 -27.84 -14.84 -8.58
CA ARG A 73 -27.94 -14.24 -7.24
C ARG A 73 -26.99 -13.04 -7.12
N LYS A 74 -27.44 -11.97 -6.43
CA LYS A 74 -26.71 -10.71 -6.29
C LYS A 74 -25.33 -10.84 -5.63
N ASP A 75 -25.16 -11.85 -4.79
CA ASP A 75 -23.95 -12.14 -4.03
C ASP A 75 -23.14 -13.30 -4.62
N ALA A 76 -23.45 -13.71 -5.87
CA ALA A 76 -22.68 -14.68 -6.60
C ALA A 76 -21.24 -14.21 -6.77
N VAL A 77 -20.30 -15.15 -6.64
CA VAL A 77 -18.95 -14.97 -7.16
C VAL A 77 -19.06 -15.04 -8.67
N LEU A 78 -18.80 -13.92 -9.33
CA LEU A 78 -18.90 -13.82 -10.79
C LEU A 78 -17.56 -14.16 -11.45
N VAL A 79 -16.45 -13.80 -10.80
CA VAL A 79 -15.09 -14.08 -11.27
C VAL A 79 -14.25 -14.58 -10.10
N ASN A 80 -13.41 -15.57 -10.39
CA ASN A 80 -12.30 -15.99 -9.57
C ASN A 80 -11.02 -15.49 -10.26
N GLU A 81 -10.44 -14.41 -9.74
CA GLU A 81 -9.24 -13.83 -10.32
C GLU A 81 -8.00 -14.52 -9.75
N LEU A 82 -7.14 -15.03 -10.63
CA LEU A 82 -5.84 -15.58 -10.28
C LEU A 82 -4.80 -14.48 -10.43
N LEU A 83 -4.12 -14.14 -9.33
CA LEU A 83 -2.87 -13.39 -9.35
C LEU A 83 -1.73 -14.39 -9.60
N VAL A 84 -1.01 -14.21 -10.70
CA VAL A 84 0.08 -15.09 -11.13
C VAL A 84 1.38 -14.29 -11.23
N THR A 85 2.41 -14.67 -10.47
CA THR A 85 3.70 -13.98 -10.41
C THR A 85 4.78 -14.87 -9.76
N SER A 86 5.93 -14.28 -9.48
CA SER A 86 7.07 -14.81 -8.74
C SER A 86 7.67 -13.66 -7.90
N ASP A 87 8.90 -13.79 -7.41
CA ASP A 87 9.67 -12.68 -6.86
C ASP A 87 10.37 -11.85 -7.94
N ARG A 88 10.87 -10.68 -7.53
CA ARG A 88 11.56 -9.73 -8.40
C ARG A 88 12.84 -10.32 -8.99
N ASP A 89 13.66 -10.98 -8.17
CA ASP A 89 14.91 -11.62 -8.58
C ASP A 89 14.70 -12.62 -9.72
N PHE A 90 13.58 -13.35 -9.72
CA PHE A 90 13.22 -14.25 -10.83
C PHE A 90 13.04 -13.51 -12.15
N PHE A 91 12.25 -12.44 -12.16
CA PHE A 91 11.96 -11.71 -13.40
C PHE A 91 13.14 -10.89 -13.90
N GLU A 92 13.97 -10.35 -13.00
CA GLU A 92 15.20 -9.62 -13.38
C GLU A 92 16.23 -10.49 -14.11
N GLN A 93 16.15 -11.82 -13.94
CA GLN A 93 17.00 -12.79 -14.65
C GLN A 93 16.45 -13.18 -16.03
N LEU A 94 15.21 -12.80 -16.37
CA LEU A 94 14.56 -13.13 -17.63
C LEU A 94 14.54 -11.92 -18.56
N ASP A 95 14.86 -12.14 -19.84
CA ASP A 95 14.62 -11.13 -20.86
C ASP A 95 13.11 -10.91 -21.09
N PRO A 96 12.70 -9.77 -21.69
CA PRO A 96 11.28 -9.45 -21.87
C PRO A 96 10.47 -10.50 -22.63
N GLY A 97 11.09 -11.22 -23.58
CA GLY A 97 10.44 -12.30 -24.33
C GLY A 97 10.14 -13.50 -23.44
N GLU A 98 11.09 -13.89 -22.60
CA GLU A 98 10.92 -14.95 -21.61
C GLU A 98 9.92 -14.60 -20.51
N GLN A 99 9.89 -13.34 -20.06
CA GLN A 99 8.85 -12.85 -19.15
C GLN A 99 7.47 -12.96 -19.78
N LYS A 100 7.33 -12.59 -21.07
CA LYS A 100 6.06 -12.75 -21.79
C LYS A 100 5.68 -14.23 -21.93
N ARG A 101 6.64 -15.11 -22.26
CA ARG A 101 6.42 -16.56 -22.35
C ARG A 101 5.94 -17.14 -21.03
N PHE A 102 6.48 -16.67 -19.89
CA PHE A 102 6.04 -17.08 -18.57
C PHE A 102 4.53 -16.85 -18.38
N PHE A 103 4.02 -15.68 -18.75
CA PHE A 103 2.59 -15.38 -18.63
C PHE A 103 1.73 -16.09 -19.69
N GLU A 104 2.25 -16.29 -20.90
CA GLU A 104 1.56 -17.06 -21.96
C GLU A 104 1.37 -18.54 -21.57
N GLU A 105 2.40 -19.20 -21.04
CA GLU A 105 2.30 -20.59 -20.56
C GLU A 105 1.39 -20.68 -19.34
N SER A 106 1.45 -19.69 -18.44
CA SER A 106 0.49 -19.57 -17.33
C SER A 106 -0.95 -19.47 -17.83
N TYR A 107 -1.21 -18.57 -18.78
CA TYR A 107 -2.54 -18.38 -19.37
C TYR A 107 -3.02 -19.64 -20.08
N LYS A 108 -2.14 -20.34 -20.80
CA LYS A 108 -2.43 -21.61 -21.47
C LYS A 108 -2.86 -22.68 -20.47
N LEU A 109 -2.07 -22.92 -19.41
CA LEU A 109 -2.40 -23.88 -18.35
C LEU A 109 -3.80 -23.64 -17.77
N PHE A 110 -4.11 -22.40 -17.41
CA PHE A 110 -5.40 -22.07 -16.79
C PHE A 110 -6.56 -22.07 -17.78
N SER A 111 -6.32 -21.66 -19.03
CA SER A 111 -7.31 -21.74 -20.11
C SER A 111 -7.68 -23.18 -20.46
N GLU A 112 -6.70 -24.09 -20.49
CA GLU A 112 -6.93 -25.52 -20.69
C GLU A 112 -7.68 -26.13 -19.50
N ARG A 113 -7.33 -25.75 -18.26
CA ARG A 113 -7.97 -26.27 -17.05
C ARG A 113 -9.42 -25.81 -16.87
N TYR A 114 -9.69 -24.52 -17.12
CA TYR A 114 -10.98 -23.89 -16.80
C TYR A 114 -11.86 -23.60 -18.02
N GLY A 115 -11.33 -23.80 -19.24
CA GLY A 115 -11.99 -23.49 -20.49
C GLY A 115 -11.68 -22.07 -20.97
N LYS A 116 -11.13 -21.94 -22.19
CA LYS A 116 -10.77 -20.65 -22.80
C LYS A 116 -11.95 -19.68 -22.93
N GLN A 117 -13.17 -20.22 -23.07
CA GLN A 117 -14.42 -19.46 -23.10
C GLN A 117 -14.79 -18.85 -21.74
N ASN A 118 -14.27 -19.41 -20.64
CA ASN A 118 -14.52 -18.94 -19.28
C ASN A 118 -13.54 -17.85 -18.84
N ILE A 119 -12.50 -17.57 -19.62
CA ILE A 119 -11.53 -16.51 -19.31
C ILE A 119 -12.07 -15.17 -19.81
N ALA A 120 -12.37 -14.26 -18.88
CA ALA A 120 -12.87 -12.93 -19.20
C ALA A 120 -11.74 -11.98 -19.64
N TYR A 121 -10.61 -12.03 -18.92
CA TYR A 121 -9.45 -11.17 -19.11
C TYR A 121 -8.18 -11.85 -18.56
N ALA A 122 -7.02 -11.48 -19.08
CA ALA A 122 -5.71 -11.96 -18.62
C ALA A 122 -4.67 -10.84 -18.74
N THR A 123 -4.78 -9.84 -17.86
CA THR A 123 -4.00 -8.60 -17.92
C THR A 123 -2.68 -8.74 -17.17
N VAL A 124 -1.57 -8.48 -17.85
CA VAL A 124 -0.22 -8.43 -17.30
C VAL A 124 0.16 -6.99 -16.98
N HIS A 125 0.59 -6.75 -15.74
CA HIS A 125 1.15 -5.50 -15.28
C HIS A 125 2.66 -5.60 -15.19
N ASN A 126 3.34 -4.74 -15.96
CA ASN A 126 4.78 -4.51 -15.89
C ASN A 126 5.13 -3.17 -15.23
N ASP A 127 4.14 -2.31 -15.02
CA ASP A 127 4.26 -0.97 -14.45
C ASP A 127 4.26 -0.93 -12.91
N GLU A 128 4.42 -2.05 -12.23
CA GLU A 128 4.55 -2.14 -10.77
C GLU A 128 5.90 -2.75 -10.37
N GLN A 129 6.16 -2.92 -9.06
CA GLN A 129 7.45 -3.41 -8.56
C GLN A 129 7.87 -4.78 -9.11
N THR A 130 6.92 -5.66 -9.43
CA THR A 130 7.19 -7.01 -9.92
C THR A 130 6.16 -7.38 -10.98
N PRO A 131 6.58 -7.88 -12.16
CA PRO A 131 5.66 -8.34 -13.19
C PRO A 131 4.64 -9.34 -12.65
N HIS A 132 3.36 -9.13 -12.93
CA HIS A 132 2.30 -10.04 -12.50
C HIS A 132 1.09 -10.01 -13.42
N MET A 133 0.33 -11.11 -13.44
CA MET A 133 -0.88 -11.24 -14.25
C MET A 133 -2.13 -11.38 -13.37
N HIS A 134 -3.17 -10.63 -13.71
CA HIS A 134 -4.54 -10.78 -13.24
C HIS A 134 -5.35 -11.58 -14.27
N LEU A 135 -5.67 -12.83 -13.96
CA LEU A 135 -6.42 -13.72 -14.84
C LEU A 135 -7.81 -13.99 -14.28
N GLY A 136 -8.84 -13.42 -14.92
CA GLY A 136 -10.23 -13.52 -14.50
C GLY A 136 -10.94 -14.74 -15.06
N VAL A 137 -11.21 -15.75 -14.22
CA VAL A 137 -11.99 -16.94 -14.59
C VAL A 137 -13.45 -16.77 -14.15
N VAL A 138 -14.39 -16.83 -15.09
CA VAL A 138 -15.82 -16.97 -14.78
C VAL A 138 -16.09 -18.44 -14.46
N PRO A 139 -16.52 -18.82 -13.24
CA PRO A 139 -16.59 -20.22 -12.82
C PRO A 139 -17.85 -20.92 -13.36
N MET A 140 -18.03 -20.95 -14.68
CA MET A 140 -19.10 -21.69 -15.35
C MET A 140 -18.71 -23.16 -15.48
N ARG A 141 -19.63 -24.05 -15.09
CA ARG A 141 -19.50 -25.49 -15.26
C ARG A 141 -20.88 -26.11 -15.40
N ASP A 142 -21.06 -27.00 -16.38
CA ASP A 142 -22.31 -27.71 -16.64
C ASP A 142 -23.53 -26.76 -16.75
N GLY A 143 -23.32 -25.64 -17.45
CA GLY A 143 -24.32 -24.58 -17.67
C GLY A 143 -24.74 -23.79 -16.43
N LYS A 144 -23.96 -23.85 -15.35
CA LYS A 144 -24.23 -23.16 -14.08
C LYS A 144 -23.01 -22.38 -13.60
N LEU A 145 -23.26 -21.23 -12.97
CA LEU A 145 -22.23 -20.45 -12.28
C LEU A 145 -21.94 -21.07 -10.91
N GLN A 146 -20.75 -21.63 -10.74
CA GLN A 146 -20.39 -22.48 -9.59
C GLN A 146 -19.03 -22.13 -8.95
N GLY A 147 -18.87 -20.88 -8.50
CA GLY A 147 -17.60 -20.42 -7.88
C GLY A 147 -17.06 -21.29 -6.73
N LYS A 148 -17.93 -21.89 -5.90
CA LYS A 148 -17.49 -22.79 -4.81
C LYS A 148 -17.03 -24.16 -5.32
N ASN A 149 -17.66 -24.69 -6.38
CA ASN A 149 -17.37 -26.05 -6.85
C ASN A 149 -16.15 -26.06 -7.78
N VAL A 150 -16.03 -25.04 -8.64
CA VAL A 150 -14.86 -24.86 -9.50
C VAL A 150 -13.62 -24.60 -8.65
N PHE A 151 -13.65 -23.62 -7.75
CA PHE A 151 -12.52 -23.29 -6.87
C PHE A 151 -12.75 -23.77 -5.44
N ASN A 152 -12.77 -25.09 -5.27
CA ASN A 152 -12.82 -25.76 -3.98
C ASN A 152 -11.40 -25.96 -3.38
N ARG A 153 -11.30 -26.51 -2.16
CA ARG A 153 -10.01 -26.74 -1.49
C ARG A 153 -9.05 -27.61 -2.32
N GLN A 154 -9.55 -28.66 -2.95
CA GLN A 154 -8.75 -29.56 -3.78
C GLN A 154 -8.20 -28.83 -5.00
N GLU A 155 -9.01 -27.96 -5.62
CA GLU A 155 -8.58 -27.14 -6.75
C GLU A 155 -7.50 -26.13 -6.34
N LEU A 156 -7.63 -25.50 -5.17
CA LEU A 156 -6.60 -24.58 -4.67
C LEU A 156 -5.28 -25.29 -4.38
N LEU A 157 -5.32 -26.54 -3.87
CA LEU A 157 -4.12 -27.37 -3.73
C LEU A 157 -3.53 -27.75 -5.10
N TRP A 158 -4.40 -28.08 -6.07
CA TRP A 158 -4.01 -28.37 -7.44
C TRP A 158 -3.26 -27.19 -8.07
N LEU A 159 -3.72 -25.95 -7.86
CA LEU A 159 -3.01 -24.75 -8.32
C LEU A 159 -1.58 -24.68 -7.76
N GLN A 160 -1.42 -24.90 -6.45
CA GLN A 160 -0.10 -24.84 -5.78
C GLN A 160 0.86 -25.96 -6.21
N ASP A 161 0.33 -27.09 -6.68
CA ASP A 161 1.13 -28.21 -7.19
C ASP A 161 1.44 -28.09 -8.68
N LYS A 162 0.40 -27.85 -9.49
CA LYS A 162 0.49 -27.99 -10.95
C LYS A 162 1.02 -26.76 -11.65
N PHE A 163 0.80 -25.57 -11.09
CA PHE A 163 1.40 -24.36 -11.64
C PHE A 163 2.95 -24.42 -11.65
N PRO A 164 3.64 -24.61 -10.50
CA PRO A 164 5.11 -24.73 -10.51
C PRO A 164 5.61 -25.93 -11.31
N GLU A 165 4.93 -27.09 -11.26
CA GLU A 165 5.30 -28.25 -12.08
C GLU A 165 5.24 -27.93 -13.59
N HIS A 166 4.21 -27.22 -14.04
CA HIS A 166 4.06 -26.81 -15.43
C HIS A 166 5.16 -25.83 -15.82
N MET A 167 5.37 -24.77 -15.03
CA MET A 167 6.40 -23.76 -15.33
C MET A 167 7.80 -24.37 -15.38
N LYS A 168 8.11 -25.31 -14.48
CA LYS A 168 9.38 -26.04 -14.49
C LYS A 168 9.59 -26.87 -15.77
N LYS A 169 8.52 -27.49 -16.30
CA LYS A 169 8.59 -28.23 -17.57
C LYS A 169 8.87 -27.32 -18.77
N GLN A 170 8.46 -26.05 -18.69
CA GLN A 170 8.75 -25.04 -19.71
C GLN A 170 10.11 -24.36 -19.53
N GLY A 171 10.93 -24.82 -18.57
CA GLY A 171 12.28 -24.30 -18.34
C GLY A 171 12.39 -23.18 -17.30
N PHE A 172 11.29 -22.81 -16.62
CA PHE A 172 11.33 -21.80 -15.55
C PHE A 172 11.67 -22.43 -14.20
N GLU A 173 12.79 -22.04 -13.59
CA GLU A 173 13.27 -22.59 -12.32
C GLU A 173 12.52 -22.06 -11.09
N LEU A 174 11.28 -22.50 -10.91
CA LEU A 174 10.44 -22.12 -9.79
C LEU A 174 10.17 -23.26 -8.81
N LYS A 175 10.11 -22.92 -7.52
CA LYS A 175 9.69 -23.81 -6.46
C LYS A 175 8.22 -23.62 -6.12
N ARG A 176 7.58 -24.72 -5.74
CA ARG A 176 6.30 -24.71 -5.04
C ARG A 176 6.45 -23.98 -3.69
N GLY A 177 5.42 -23.25 -3.26
CA GLY A 177 5.31 -22.74 -1.89
C GLY A 177 5.20 -23.86 -0.84
N GLU A 178 5.57 -23.56 0.40
CA GLU A 178 5.59 -24.53 1.50
C GLU A 178 4.26 -25.30 1.66
N ARG A 179 4.34 -26.64 1.73
CA ARG A 179 3.16 -27.50 1.95
C ARG A 179 2.70 -27.34 3.39
N GLY A 180 1.40 -27.07 3.59
CA GLY A 180 0.82 -26.92 4.93
C GLY A 180 1.19 -25.62 5.63
N SER A 181 1.71 -24.62 4.90
CA SER A 181 2.04 -23.30 5.46
C SER A 181 0.86 -22.69 6.20
N ASP A 182 1.12 -22.18 7.41
CA ASP A 182 0.17 -21.50 8.29
C ASP A 182 0.10 -19.98 8.01
N ARG A 183 0.88 -19.50 7.04
CA ARG A 183 0.94 -18.10 6.64
C ARG A 183 -0.43 -17.59 6.22
N LYS A 184 -0.87 -16.52 6.90
CA LYS A 184 -2.08 -15.80 6.53
C LYS A 184 -1.76 -14.79 5.43
N HIS A 185 -2.60 -14.75 4.39
CA HIS A 185 -2.53 -13.69 3.40
C HIS A 185 -2.73 -12.34 4.09
N ILE A 186 -1.87 -11.40 3.72
CA ILE A 186 -1.91 -10.01 4.13
C ILE A 186 -2.13 -9.16 2.89
N GLU A 187 -2.95 -8.13 3.03
CA GLU A 187 -3.21 -7.19 1.94
C GLU A 187 -1.92 -6.47 1.54
N THR A 188 -1.84 -6.07 0.27
CA THR A 188 -0.65 -5.47 -0.33
C THR A 188 -0.12 -4.27 0.46
N ALA A 189 -1.01 -3.35 0.89
CA ALA A 189 -0.60 -2.17 1.67
C ALA A 189 0.03 -2.56 3.02
N LYS A 190 -0.52 -3.58 3.69
CA LYS A 190 0.02 -4.08 4.95
C LYS A 190 1.36 -4.79 4.75
N PHE A 191 1.49 -5.56 3.66
CA PHE A 191 2.75 -6.22 3.31
C PHE A 191 3.86 -5.20 3.08
N LYS A 192 3.61 -4.15 2.28
CA LYS A 192 4.56 -3.07 2.02
C LYS A 192 5.05 -2.41 3.31
N LYS A 193 4.12 -2.07 4.21
CA LYS A 193 4.46 -1.51 5.53
C LYS A 193 5.41 -2.43 6.31
N GLN A 194 5.09 -3.72 6.42
CA GLN A 194 5.92 -4.68 7.15
C GLN A 194 7.31 -4.88 6.53
N THR A 195 7.42 -4.82 5.20
CA THR A 195 8.70 -4.91 4.50
C THR A 195 9.57 -3.68 4.78
N LEU A 196 8.97 -2.48 4.69
CA LEU A 196 9.67 -1.23 5.00
C LEU A 196 10.14 -1.17 6.46
N GLU A 197 9.31 -1.60 7.42
CA GLU A 197 9.70 -1.67 8.84
C GLU A 197 10.93 -2.57 9.04
N LYS A 198 10.98 -3.74 8.39
CA LYS A 198 12.13 -4.65 8.48
C LYS A 198 13.39 -4.06 7.83
N GLU A 199 13.24 -3.34 6.73
CA GLU A 199 14.35 -2.71 6.03
C GLU A 199 14.94 -1.57 6.86
N ILE A 200 14.09 -0.76 7.50
CA ILE A 200 14.50 0.27 8.47
C ILE A 200 15.26 -0.39 9.62
N ASP A 201 14.72 -1.43 10.27
CA ASP A 201 15.39 -2.14 11.36
C ASP A 201 16.76 -2.68 10.96
N PHE A 202 16.89 -3.21 9.74
CA PHE A 202 18.15 -3.72 9.21
C PHE A 202 19.17 -2.60 8.99
N LEU A 203 18.75 -1.49 8.39
CA LEU A 203 19.59 -0.32 8.16
C LEU A 203 20.04 0.32 9.47
N GLU A 204 19.16 0.42 10.48
CA GLU A 204 19.50 0.94 11.80
C GLU A 204 20.57 0.09 12.49
N LYS A 205 20.47 -1.25 12.41
CA LYS A 205 21.51 -2.16 12.93
C LYS A 205 22.84 -1.99 12.22
N ASN A 206 22.84 -1.91 10.89
CA ASN A 206 24.08 -1.70 10.13
C ASN A 206 24.72 -0.35 10.45
N LEU A 207 23.90 0.69 10.63
CA LEU A 207 24.35 2.02 11.01
C LEU A 207 24.95 2.04 12.42
N ALA A 208 24.39 1.27 13.36
CA ALA A 208 24.97 1.09 14.70
C ALA A 208 26.36 0.43 14.62
N VAL A 209 26.51 -0.67 13.89
CA VAL A 209 27.81 -1.34 13.69
C VAL A 209 28.84 -0.39 13.08
N LYS A 210 28.46 0.39 12.06
CA LYS A 210 29.35 1.38 11.45
C LYS A 210 29.76 2.51 12.40
N LYS A 211 28.88 2.93 13.31
CA LYS A 211 29.20 3.90 14.37
C LYS A 211 30.18 3.33 15.40
N ASP A 212 30.04 2.06 15.77
CA ASP A 212 30.95 1.40 16.69
C ASP A 212 32.35 1.22 16.07
N GLU A 213 32.41 0.81 14.79
CA GLU A 213 33.66 0.77 14.01
C GLU A 213 34.35 2.15 13.95
N TRP A 214 33.59 3.22 13.74
CA TRP A 214 34.10 4.59 13.74
C TRP A 214 34.63 5.03 15.11
N THR A 215 33.89 4.74 16.18
CA THR A 215 34.29 5.09 17.55
C THR A 215 35.58 4.38 17.94
N ALA A 216 35.68 3.08 17.65
CA ALA A 216 36.90 2.29 17.90
C ALA A 216 38.11 2.78 17.07
N TYR A 217 37.88 3.37 15.90
CA TYR A 217 38.94 4.02 15.12
C TYR A 217 39.34 5.38 15.72
N SER A 218 38.38 6.17 16.16
CA SER A 218 38.60 7.47 16.82
C SER A 218 39.39 7.34 18.13
N ASP A 219 39.09 6.34 18.96
CA ASP A 219 39.76 6.12 20.25
C ASP A 219 41.23 5.72 20.12
N LYS A 220 41.64 5.19 18.96
CA LYS A 220 43.05 4.87 18.66
C LYS A 220 43.88 6.12 18.34
N VAL A 221 43.24 7.26 18.09
CA VAL A 221 43.91 8.54 17.85
C VAL A 221 44.08 9.26 19.18
N LYS A 222 45.26 9.16 19.81
CA LYS A 222 45.58 9.91 21.05
C LYS A 222 45.53 11.42 20.77
N SER A 223 44.72 12.17 21.54
CA SER A 223 44.49 13.60 21.31
C SER A 223 45.59 14.52 21.84
N ASP A 224 46.42 14.07 22.79
CA ASP A 224 47.27 14.99 23.55
C ASP A 224 48.76 14.68 23.35
N LEU A 225 49.44 15.53 22.58
CA LEU A 225 50.89 15.54 22.41
C LEU A 225 51.49 16.62 23.34
N GLU A 226 51.98 16.22 24.52
CA GLU A 226 52.70 17.12 25.40
C GLU A 226 54.18 17.20 25.01
N VAL A 227 54.66 18.42 24.72
CA VAL A 227 56.07 18.67 24.36
C VAL A 227 56.68 19.62 25.39
N PRO A 228 57.47 19.11 26.36
CA PRO A 228 58.13 19.94 27.34
C PRO A 228 59.22 20.79 26.66
N ALA A 229 58.98 22.10 26.58
CA ALA A 229 59.90 23.06 25.97
C ALA A 229 60.46 24.04 27.02
N LYS A 230 61.75 24.34 26.96
CA LYS A 230 62.41 25.35 27.81
C LYS A 230 62.74 26.58 26.99
N ARG A 231 62.64 27.78 27.57
CA ARG A 231 63.08 29.00 26.88
C ARG A 231 64.60 28.99 26.71
N HIS A 232 65.06 29.26 25.49
CA HIS A 232 66.49 29.42 25.25
C HIS A 232 66.95 30.74 25.84
N MET A 233 67.96 30.72 26.71
CA MET A 233 68.49 31.90 27.39
C MET A 233 69.79 32.34 26.71
N LYS A 234 69.96 33.65 26.48
CA LYS A 234 71.21 34.21 25.95
C LYS A 234 71.74 35.25 26.93
N SER A 235 73.06 35.23 27.15
CA SER A 235 73.76 36.26 27.89
C SER A 235 73.80 37.53 27.04
N VAL A 236 73.25 38.62 27.57
CA VAL A 236 73.28 39.94 26.95
C VAL A 236 73.83 40.94 27.95
N GLU A 237 74.69 41.83 27.46
CA GLU A 237 75.21 42.94 28.24
C GLU A 237 74.13 44.01 28.35
N VAL A 238 73.74 44.32 29.58
CA VAL A 238 72.72 45.31 29.90
C VAL A 238 73.38 46.42 30.71
N PRO A 239 73.14 47.70 30.40
CA PRO A 239 73.69 48.79 31.19
C PRO A 239 73.11 48.76 32.61
N THR A 240 73.95 48.94 33.63
CA THR A 240 73.52 48.91 35.04
C THR A 240 72.97 50.25 35.53
N GLY A 241 73.10 51.32 34.75
CA GLY A 241 72.79 52.69 35.19
C GLY A 241 73.89 53.35 36.01
N GLU A 242 74.98 52.64 36.33
CA GLU A 242 76.13 53.16 37.08
C GLU A 242 77.30 53.47 36.12
N LYS A 243 77.95 54.63 36.31
CA LYS A 243 79.10 55.06 35.49
C LYS A 243 80.41 54.71 36.17
N SER A 244 81.34 54.10 35.45
CA SER A 244 82.64 53.71 35.99
C SER A 244 83.51 54.92 36.34
N MET A 245 83.98 55.01 37.60
CA MET A 245 84.93 56.04 38.04
C MET A 245 86.35 55.88 37.47
N PHE A 246 86.71 54.71 36.91
CA PHE A 246 88.06 54.42 36.39
C PHE A 246 88.15 54.47 34.85
N GLY A 247 87.05 54.73 34.14
CA GLY A 247 86.99 54.67 32.68
C GLY A 247 86.03 55.69 32.08
N LEU A 248 86.43 56.96 32.09
CA LEU A 248 85.87 58.05 31.25
C LEU A 248 84.32 58.11 31.18
N GLY A 249 83.62 57.83 32.28
CA GLY A 249 82.16 57.95 32.35
C GLY A 249 81.35 56.97 31.50
N LYS A 250 81.97 55.88 31.00
CA LYS A 250 81.25 54.80 30.31
C LYS A 250 80.37 54.02 31.31
N GLU A 251 79.18 53.66 30.85
CA GLU A 251 78.20 52.92 31.64
C GLU A 251 78.70 51.48 31.90
N ILE A 252 78.61 51.01 33.14
CA ILE A 252 79.01 49.66 33.52
C ILE A 252 78.00 48.69 32.92
N MET A 253 78.48 47.71 32.15
CA MET A 253 77.63 46.69 31.55
C MET A 253 77.66 45.44 32.43
N LYS A 254 76.49 44.91 32.81
CA LYS A 254 76.38 43.59 33.46
C LYS A 254 75.92 42.55 32.45
N THR A 255 76.49 41.35 32.54
CA THR A 255 76.00 40.21 31.76
C THR A 255 74.76 39.64 32.44
N GLU A 256 73.60 39.74 31.80
CA GLU A 256 72.34 39.19 32.28
C GLU A 256 71.84 38.10 31.33
N LYS A 257 71.35 36.97 31.88
CA LYS A 257 70.71 35.93 31.07
C LYS A 257 69.28 36.33 30.77
N LYS A 258 69.02 36.80 29.55
CA LYS A 258 67.66 37.11 29.09
C LYS A 258 67.10 35.98 28.23
N PRO A 259 65.79 35.67 28.36
CA PRO A 259 65.14 34.71 27.48
C PRO A 259 65.12 35.25 26.05
N THR A 260 65.55 34.42 25.12
CA THR A 260 65.38 34.68 23.68
C THR A 260 63.98 34.28 23.24
N LYS A 261 63.61 34.63 22.00
CA LYS A 261 62.36 34.17 21.36
C LYS A 261 62.38 32.68 20.98
N ASN A 262 63.52 32.00 21.15
CA ASN A 262 63.69 30.59 20.77
C ASN A 262 63.38 29.67 21.95
N VAL A 263 62.92 28.45 21.65
CA VAL A 263 62.68 27.38 22.61
C VAL A 263 63.61 26.20 22.34
N VAL A 264 64.01 25.50 23.40
CA VAL A 264 64.82 24.29 23.37
C VAL A 264 63.94 23.11 23.75
N ILE A 265 63.96 22.09 22.92
CA ILE A 265 63.27 20.81 23.10
C ILE A 265 64.30 19.67 22.98
N SER A 266 64.00 18.52 23.57
CA SER A 266 64.88 17.35 23.41
C SER A 266 64.83 16.83 21.97
N GLU A 267 65.90 16.21 21.49
CA GLU A 267 65.93 15.59 20.16
C GLU A 267 64.85 14.50 20.01
N ARG A 268 64.57 13.77 21.09
CA ARG A 268 63.49 12.77 21.15
C ARG A 268 62.13 13.43 20.96
N ASP A 269 61.85 14.53 21.66
CA ASP A 269 60.56 15.23 21.57
C ASP A 269 60.40 15.93 20.21
N TYR A 270 61.49 16.44 19.64
CA TYR A 270 61.49 16.96 18.27
C TYR A 270 61.15 15.87 17.25
N LYS A 271 61.77 14.69 17.33
CA LYS A 271 61.47 13.55 16.45
C LYS A 271 60.01 13.07 16.61
N ASN A 272 59.50 13.05 17.84
CA ASN A 272 58.11 12.70 18.12
C ASN A 272 57.14 13.73 17.51
N LEU A 273 57.42 15.03 17.65
CA LEU A 273 56.62 16.11 17.07
C LEU A 273 56.60 16.05 15.54
N VAL A 274 57.75 15.84 14.90
CA VAL A 274 57.85 15.69 13.45
C VAL A 274 57.08 14.46 12.95
N THR A 275 57.13 13.35 13.69
CA THR A 275 56.40 12.13 13.34
C THR A 275 54.90 12.33 13.48
N ALA A 276 54.43 12.88 14.61
CA ALA A 276 53.03 13.22 14.83
C ALA A 276 52.49 14.21 13.78
N ALA A 277 53.28 15.21 13.39
CA ALA A 277 52.90 16.15 12.34
C ALA A 277 52.74 15.47 10.96
N ARG A 278 53.64 14.54 10.62
CA ARG A 278 53.55 13.75 9.37
C ARG A 278 52.37 12.79 9.38
N ASP A 279 52.12 12.12 10.49
CA ASP A 279 51.00 11.21 10.63
C ASP A 279 49.67 11.97 10.59
N ASN A 280 49.59 13.16 11.19
CA ASN A 280 48.41 14.03 11.09
C ASN A 280 48.19 14.55 9.66
N ASP A 281 49.25 14.89 8.92
CA ASP A 281 49.09 15.28 7.51
C ASP A 281 48.61 14.12 6.64
N ARG A 282 49.17 12.91 6.84
CA ARG A 282 48.67 11.67 6.20
C ARG A 282 47.22 11.37 6.56
N LEU A 283 46.84 11.53 7.83
CA LEU A 283 45.47 11.35 8.29
C LEU A 283 44.53 12.37 7.64
N LYS A 284 44.93 13.64 7.57
CA LYS A 284 44.16 14.70 6.87
C LYS A 284 43.98 14.39 5.39
N GLN A 285 44.99 13.80 4.73
CA GLN A 285 44.87 13.35 3.34
C GLN A 285 43.93 12.15 3.22
N HIS A 286 44.03 11.15 4.09
CA HIS A 286 43.10 10.01 4.10
C HIS A 286 41.66 10.44 4.34
N VAL A 287 41.41 11.32 5.30
CA VAL A 287 40.06 11.87 5.57
C VAL A 287 39.56 12.66 4.36
N ARG A 288 40.40 13.49 3.73
CA ARG A 288 40.03 14.21 2.49
C ARG A 288 39.67 13.24 1.35
N ASN A 289 40.45 12.17 1.18
CA ASN A 289 40.19 11.15 0.16
C ASN A 289 38.92 10.34 0.46
N LEU A 290 38.70 9.99 1.73
CA LEU A 290 37.49 9.27 2.15
C LEU A 290 36.25 10.15 1.91
N MET A 291 36.32 11.43 2.28
CA MET A 291 35.25 12.41 2.06
C MET A 291 35.04 12.75 0.58
N SER A 292 36.05 12.55 -0.28
CA SER A 292 35.95 12.76 -1.72
C SER A 292 35.57 11.50 -2.49
N THR A 293 35.57 10.32 -1.87
CA THR A 293 35.05 9.09 -2.50
C THR A 293 33.58 9.23 -2.89
N ASP A 294 33.19 8.49 -3.92
CA ASP A 294 31.80 8.46 -4.38
C ASP A 294 30.87 7.96 -3.26
N MET A 295 31.35 7.09 -2.36
CA MET A 295 30.62 6.56 -1.21
C MET A 295 30.24 7.65 -0.18
N ALA A 296 31.13 8.61 0.12
CA ALA A 296 30.80 9.70 1.05
C ALA A 296 29.79 10.70 0.45
N ARG A 297 29.89 10.94 -0.87
CA ARG A 297 28.91 11.74 -1.60
C ARG A 297 27.55 11.03 -1.65
N GLU A 298 27.53 9.73 -1.89
CA GLU A 298 26.33 8.91 -1.84
C GLU A 298 25.71 8.88 -0.45
N TYR A 299 26.49 8.70 0.62
CA TYR A 299 25.95 8.75 1.99
C TYR A 299 25.28 10.09 2.31
N LYS A 300 25.88 11.22 1.90
CA LYS A 300 25.29 12.54 2.08
C LYS A 300 24.01 12.72 1.26
N LYS A 301 23.98 12.18 0.05
CA LYS A 301 22.79 12.17 -0.81
C LYS A 301 21.68 11.32 -0.19
N LEU A 302 21.99 10.09 0.21
CA LEU A 302 21.09 9.13 0.84
C LEU A 302 20.55 9.65 2.17
N SER A 303 21.37 10.32 2.98
CA SER A 303 20.93 10.94 4.23
C SER A 303 19.94 12.08 3.99
N LYS A 304 20.13 12.88 2.94
CA LYS A 304 19.20 13.94 2.55
C LYS A 304 17.88 13.34 2.02
N GLU A 305 17.97 12.33 1.17
CA GLU A 305 16.81 11.59 0.67
C GLU A 305 16.03 10.92 1.80
N HIS A 306 16.72 10.31 2.77
CA HIS A 306 16.10 9.71 3.95
C HIS A 306 15.35 10.77 4.79
N GLY A 307 15.93 11.96 4.97
CA GLY A 307 15.25 13.08 5.61
C GLY A 307 13.95 13.47 4.89
N GLN A 308 13.97 13.54 3.56
CA GLN A 308 12.80 13.85 2.74
C GLN A 308 11.74 12.73 2.79
N VAL A 309 12.15 11.46 2.79
CA VAL A 309 11.26 10.31 2.93
C VAL A 309 10.58 10.32 4.30
N LYS A 310 11.34 10.60 5.37
CA LYS A 310 10.82 10.70 6.73
C LYS A 310 9.76 11.81 6.85
N GLU A 311 10.02 12.97 6.26
CA GLU A 311 9.07 14.09 6.24
C GLU A 311 7.80 13.74 5.45
N LYS A 312 7.94 13.13 4.26
CA LYS A 312 6.79 12.64 3.47
C LYS A 312 5.98 11.59 4.22
N TYR A 313 6.64 10.66 4.92
CA TYR A 313 5.98 9.65 5.73
C TYR A 313 5.21 10.26 6.89
N SER A 314 5.80 11.24 7.60
CA SER A 314 5.10 12.00 8.65
C SER A 314 3.83 12.66 8.12
N GLY A 315 3.93 13.38 7.00
CA GLY A 315 2.77 14.01 6.37
C GLY A 315 1.73 13.00 5.86
N LEU A 316 2.14 11.79 5.47
CA LEU A 316 1.21 10.72 5.09
C LEU A 316 0.46 10.17 6.31
N VAL A 317 1.14 10.02 7.44
CA VAL A 317 0.53 9.58 8.71
C VAL A 317 -0.49 10.61 9.20
N GLU A 318 -0.18 11.90 9.12
CA GLU A 318 -1.11 12.99 9.46
C GLU A 318 -2.38 12.94 8.59
N ARG A 319 -2.23 12.89 7.26
CA ARG A 319 -3.38 12.75 6.34
C ARG A 319 -4.17 11.46 6.56
N PHE A 320 -3.51 10.36 6.93
CA PHE A 320 -4.19 9.12 7.25
C PHE A 320 -5.05 9.28 8.50
N ASN A 321 -4.52 9.92 9.55
CA ASN A 321 -5.27 10.17 10.78
C ASN A 321 -6.45 11.12 10.54
N GLU A 322 -6.28 12.17 9.72
CA GLU A 322 -7.39 13.04 9.29
C GLU A 322 -8.48 12.24 8.57
N ASN A 323 -8.12 11.43 7.58
CA ASN A 323 -9.09 10.59 6.87
C ASN A 323 -9.81 9.60 7.80
N VAL A 324 -9.14 9.07 8.81
CA VAL A 324 -9.76 8.20 9.82
C VAL A 324 -10.78 8.98 10.66
N ASN A 325 -10.47 10.23 11.01
CA ASN A 325 -11.42 11.09 11.73
C ASN A 325 -12.64 11.40 10.86
N ASP A 326 -12.43 11.84 9.62
CA ASP A 326 -13.52 12.11 8.66
C ASP A 326 -14.39 10.86 8.43
N TYR A 327 -13.77 9.69 8.33
CA TYR A 327 -14.48 8.42 8.20
C TYR A 327 -15.36 8.14 9.42
N ASN A 328 -14.84 8.37 10.63
CA ASN A 328 -15.60 8.16 11.86
C ASN A 328 -16.76 9.16 11.99
N GLU A 329 -16.56 10.42 11.61
CA GLU A 329 -17.62 11.44 11.58
C GLU A 329 -18.74 11.04 10.60
N LEU A 330 -18.38 10.66 9.37
CA LEU A 330 -19.32 10.17 8.38
C LEU A 330 -20.05 8.90 8.85
N LEU A 331 -19.37 8.02 9.58
CA LEU A 331 -19.98 6.82 10.15
C LEU A 331 -21.05 7.17 11.19
N GLU A 332 -20.76 8.12 12.08
CA GLU A 332 -21.72 8.61 13.07
C GLU A 332 -22.90 9.34 12.42
N GLU A 333 -22.64 10.17 11.42
CA GLU A 333 -23.71 10.81 10.64
C GLU A 333 -24.59 9.76 9.96
N ASN A 334 -24.00 8.72 9.37
CA ASN A 334 -24.74 7.63 8.74
C ASN A 334 -25.61 6.86 9.74
N LYS A 335 -25.11 6.61 10.96
CA LYS A 335 -25.89 6.01 12.05
C LYS A 335 -27.07 6.91 12.44
N SER A 336 -26.83 8.21 12.62
CA SER A 336 -27.86 9.20 12.94
C SER A 336 -28.94 9.26 11.86
N LEU A 337 -28.55 9.32 10.58
CA LEU A 337 -29.47 9.31 9.45
C LEU A 337 -30.28 8.01 9.38
N LYS A 338 -29.65 6.86 9.62
CA LYS A 338 -30.38 5.58 9.70
C LYS A 338 -31.41 5.56 10.82
N SER A 339 -31.10 6.13 11.98
CA SER A 339 -32.06 6.27 13.08
C SER A 339 -33.23 7.15 12.66
N LYS A 340 -32.95 8.35 12.14
CA LYS A 340 -34.00 9.29 11.66
C LYS A 340 -34.89 8.67 10.59
N ILE A 341 -34.31 7.93 9.65
CA ILE A 341 -35.07 7.20 8.62
C ILE A 341 -35.94 6.11 9.26
N SER A 342 -35.45 5.41 10.28
CA SER A 342 -36.23 4.41 11.02
C SER A 342 -37.43 5.05 11.72
N ASP A 343 -37.23 6.18 12.38
CA ASP A 343 -38.31 6.92 13.05
C ASP A 343 -39.36 7.41 12.05
N LEU A 344 -38.94 8.02 10.94
CA LEU A 344 -39.84 8.44 9.86
C LEU A 344 -40.66 7.28 9.28
N LYS A 345 -40.05 6.09 9.12
CA LYS A 345 -40.78 4.90 8.65
C LYS A 345 -41.83 4.43 9.65
N ARG A 346 -41.55 4.54 10.94
CA ARG A 346 -42.51 4.23 12.00
C ARG A 346 -43.67 5.23 11.95
N ASP A 347 -43.39 6.52 11.86
CA ASP A 347 -44.41 7.56 11.83
C ASP A 347 -45.31 7.43 10.59
N VAL A 348 -44.75 7.16 9.42
CA VAL A 348 -45.53 6.88 8.20
C VAL A 348 -46.40 5.64 8.35
N SER A 349 -45.90 4.61 9.05
CA SER A 349 -46.70 3.41 9.34
C SER A 349 -47.85 3.70 10.31
N LEU A 350 -47.63 4.52 11.34
CA LEU A 350 -48.70 4.98 12.23
C LEU A 350 -49.75 5.79 11.48
N ILE A 351 -49.34 6.72 10.61
CA ILE A 351 -50.26 7.49 9.76
C ILE A 351 -51.11 6.56 8.89
N TYR A 352 -50.50 5.51 8.31
CA TYR A 352 -51.23 4.50 7.55
C TYR A 352 -52.31 3.83 8.40
N GLU A 353 -51.95 3.31 9.58
CA GLU A 353 -52.90 2.62 10.47
C GLU A 353 -54.02 3.55 10.95
N SER A 354 -53.67 4.75 11.43
CA SER A 354 -54.67 5.73 11.87
C SER A 354 -55.61 6.17 10.76
N THR A 355 -55.09 6.36 9.53
CA THR A 355 -55.95 6.71 8.37
C THR A 355 -56.88 5.55 8.02
N LYS A 356 -56.38 4.32 8.11
CA LYS A 356 -57.16 3.10 7.86
C LYS A 356 -58.31 2.98 8.87
N GLU A 357 -58.03 3.13 10.16
CA GLU A 357 -59.02 3.10 11.24
C GLU A 357 -60.06 4.21 11.08
N PHE A 358 -59.60 5.45 10.89
CA PHE A 358 -60.47 6.62 10.72
C PHE A 358 -61.50 6.46 9.60
N LEU A 359 -61.07 5.93 8.44
CA LEU A 359 -61.95 5.69 7.29
C LEU A 359 -62.88 4.50 7.51
N LYS A 360 -62.42 3.45 8.22
CA LYS A 360 -63.24 2.28 8.56
C LYS A 360 -64.41 2.65 9.47
N GLU A 361 -64.19 3.53 10.45
CA GLU A 361 -65.24 4.04 11.35
C GLU A 361 -66.32 4.86 10.64
N ARG A 362 -66.02 5.41 9.47
CA ARG A 362 -66.87 6.38 8.74
C ARG A 362 -67.42 5.83 7.43
N THR A 363 -67.37 4.51 7.24
CA THR A 363 -67.89 3.85 6.03
C THR A 363 -68.89 2.77 6.39
N ASP A 364 -70.00 2.74 5.66
CA ASP A 364 -71.12 1.84 5.94
C ASP A 364 -70.83 0.41 5.44
N GLY A 365 -70.03 -0.30 6.22
CA GLY A 365 -69.71 -1.71 6.01
C GLY A 365 -68.43 -1.97 5.22
N LEU A 366 -68.00 -3.24 5.27
CA LEU A 366 -66.67 -3.68 4.80
C LEU A 366 -66.42 -3.39 3.31
N LYS A 367 -67.44 -3.49 2.46
CA LYS A 367 -67.32 -3.29 1.02
C LYS A 367 -67.15 -1.81 0.67
N ALA A 368 -67.89 -0.92 1.34
CA ALA A 368 -67.75 0.52 1.20
C ALA A 368 -66.35 0.99 1.66
N PHE A 369 -65.91 0.52 2.84
CA PHE A 369 -64.56 0.76 3.36
C PHE A 369 -63.46 0.37 2.34
N LYS A 370 -63.48 -0.87 1.85
CA LYS A 370 -62.45 -1.38 0.93
C LYS A 370 -62.35 -0.54 -0.34
N ASN A 371 -63.47 -0.09 -0.89
CA ASN A 371 -63.48 0.75 -2.09
C ASN A 371 -62.89 2.14 -1.83
N VAL A 372 -63.32 2.80 -0.76
CA VAL A 372 -62.82 4.14 -0.37
C VAL A 372 -61.33 4.09 -0.06
N PHE A 373 -60.90 3.10 0.73
CA PHE A 373 -59.50 2.96 1.12
C PHE A 373 -58.60 2.62 -0.07
N LYS A 374 -59.05 1.77 -1.00
CA LYS A 374 -58.33 1.49 -2.25
C LYS A 374 -58.13 2.77 -3.08
N GLY A 375 -59.19 3.55 -3.26
CA GLY A 375 -59.10 4.83 -3.99
C GLY A 375 -58.14 5.82 -3.32
N PHE A 376 -58.10 5.84 -1.99
CA PHE A 376 -57.12 6.65 -1.24
C PHE A 376 -55.68 6.18 -1.49
N VAL A 377 -55.40 4.89 -1.38
CA VAL A 377 -54.07 4.31 -1.64
C VAL A 377 -53.60 4.61 -3.08
N ASP A 378 -54.48 4.46 -4.07
CA ASP A 378 -54.13 4.73 -5.47
C ASP A 378 -53.82 6.22 -5.67
N LYS A 379 -54.57 7.13 -5.05
CA LYS A 379 -54.27 8.58 -5.07
C LYS A 379 -52.92 8.92 -4.42
N VAL A 380 -52.52 8.21 -3.36
CA VAL A 380 -51.19 8.37 -2.73
C VAL A 380 -50.08 7.90 -3.68
N LYS A 381 -50.28 6.80 -4.41
CA LYS A 381 -49.33 6.32 -5.43
C LYS A 381 -49.14 7.35 -6.54
N ASP A 382 -50.24 7.86 -7.09
CA ASP A 382 -50.20 8.83 -8.19
C ASP A 382 -49.45 10.10 -7.78
N LYS A 383 -49.76 10.65 -6.59
CA LYS A 383 -49.06 11.81 -6.06
C LYS A 383 -47.57 11.55 -5.82
N THR A 384 -47.20 10.33 -5.43
CA THR A 384 -45.80 9.95 -5.21
C THR A 384 -45.05 9.87 -6.53
N ALA A 385 -45.66 9.29 -7.56
CA ALA A 385 -45.08 9.23 -8.90
C ALA A 385 -44.88 10.65 -9.47
N GLN A 386 -45.87 11.52 -9.34
CA GLN A 386 -45.78 12.94 -9.75
C GLN A 386 -44.66 13.68 -9.01
N PHE A 387 -44.50 13.45 -7.71
CA PHE A 387 -43.43 14.05 -6.93
C PHE A 387 -42.06 13.55 -7.38
N GLN A 388 -41.93 12.25 -7.65
CA GLN A 388 -40.67 11.66 -8.11
C GLN A 388 -40.27 12.17 -9.49
N GLU A 389 -41.23 12.26 -10.42
CA GLU A 389 -41.02 12.85 -11.74
C GLU A 389 -40.62 14.33 -11.66
N LYS A 390 -41.31 15.12 -10.83
CA LYS A 390 -41.01 16.54 -10.66
C LYS A 390 -39.60 16.82 -10.10
N HIS A 391 -39.04 15.87 -9.35
CA HIS A 391 -37.75 16.02 -8.67
C HIS A 391 -36.65 15.12 -9.25
N ASP A 392 -36.85 14.54 -10.44
CA ASP A 392 -35.90 13.60 -11.08
C ASP A 392 -35.42 12.48 -10.14
N LEU A 393 -36.32 11.97 -9.30
CA LEU A 393 -36.03 10.88 -8.37
C LEU A 393 -36.33 9.53 -9.02
N GLU A 394 -35.46 8.54 -8.76
CA GLU A 394 -35.72 7.17 -9.20
C GLU A 394 -37.09 6.68 -8.69
N PRO A 395 -37.91 6.06 -9.56
CA PRO A 395 -39.23 5.56 -9.18
C PRO A 395 -39.08 4.48 -8.11
N LYS A 396 -39.58 4.79 -6.91
CA LYS A 396 -39.52 3.91 -5.74
C LYS A 396 -40.84 3.93 -4.99
N LYS A 397 -41.23 2.77 -4.47
CA LYS A 397 -42.38 2.68 -3.58
C LYS A 397 -42.12 3.46 -2.30
N ASN A 398 -43.04 4.35 -1.92
CA ASN A 398 -42.96 5.04 -0.64
C ASN A 398 -43.26 4.07 0.53
N GLU A 399 -42.91 4.46 1.75
CA GLU A 399 -43.13 3.57 2.92
C GLU A 399 -44.62 3.31 3.17
N PHE A 400 -45.51 4.24 2.83
CA PHE A 400 -46.96 4.06 2.97
C PHE A 400 -47.47 2.88 2.11
N GLU A 401 -47.06 2.82 0.84
CA GLU A 401 -47.39 1.73 -0.08
C GLU A 401 -46.71 0.43 0.33
N LEU A 402 -45.48 0.49 0.86
CA LEU A 402 -44.79 -0.67 1.39
C LEU A 402 -45.53 -1.27 2.60
N THR A 403 -45.99 -0.44 3.54
CA THR A 403 -46.79 -0.86 4.69
C THR A 403 -48.12 -1.46 4.25
N HIS A 404 -48.85 -0.83 3.34
CA HIS A 404 -50.07 -1.38 2.74
C HIS A 404 -49.84 -2.77 2.12
N ASN A 405 -48.79 -2.91 1.29
CA ASN A 405 -48.45 -4.18 0.65
C ASN A 405 -48.06 -5.28 1.65
N ARG A 406 -47.39 -4.93 2.76
CA ARG A 406 -47.07 -5.88 3.84
C ARG A 406 -48.34 -6.38 4.52
N GLU A 407 -49.29 -5.49 4.76
CA GLU A 407 -50.55 -5.83 5.43
C GLU A 407 -51.46 -6.71 4.54
N VAL A 408 -51.63 -6.36 3.27
CA VAL A 408 -52.38 -7.19 2.30
C VAL A 408 -51.80 -8.61 2.21
N LYS A 409 -50.48 -8.77 2.31
CA LYS A 409 -49.84 -10.09 2.38
C LYS A 409 -50.15 -10.83 3.69
N LYS A 410 -50.21 -10.13 4.83
CA LYS A 410 -50.60 -10.72 6.12
C LYS A 410 -52.06 -11.17 6.13
N GLU A 411 -52.98 -10.40 5.55
CA GLU A 411 -54.38 -10.80 5.42
C GLU A 411 -54.52 -12.06 4.55
N ARG A 412 -53.87 -12.10 3.38
CA ARG A 412 -53.88 -13.28 2.50
C ARG A 412 -53.31 -14.55 3.14
N SER A 413 -52.29 -14.41 3.99
CA SER A 413 -51.68 -15.56 4.69
C SER A 413 -52.51 -16.05 5.87
N ARG A 414 -53.28 -15.17 6.54
CA ARG A 414 -54.28 -15.57 7.54
C ARG A 414 -55.44 -16.34 6.90
N ASP A 415 -55.95 -15.88 5.75
CA ASP A 415 -57.02 -16.58 5.04
C ASP A 415 -56.58 -17.97 4.52
N GLN A 416 -55.32 -18.14 4.14
CA GLN A 416 -54.77 -19.44 3.74
C GLN A 416 -54.49 -20.39 4.93
N GLY A 417 -54.25 -19.85 6.14
CA GLY A 417 -54.02 -20.64 7.35
C GLY A 417 -55.29 -21.14 8.05
N MET A 418 -56.46 -20.58 7.74
CA MET A 418 -57.77 -21.03 8.25
C MET A 418 -58.47 -22.04 7.31
N SER A 419 -57.76 -22.57 6.31
CA SER A 419 -58.24 -23.57 5.36
C SER A 419 -57.73 -25.00 5.66
N LEU A 420 -57.17 -25.23 6.85
CA LEU A 420 -56.89 -26.55 7.42
C LEU A 420 -57.78 -26.72 8.65
#